data_AF-A0A436BK57-F1
#
_entry.id   AF-A0A436BK57-F1
#
_cell.length_a   1.000
_cell.length_b   1.000
_cell.length_c   1.000
_cell.angle_alpha   90.00
_cell.angle_beta   90.00
_cell.angle_gamma   90.00
#
_symmetry.space_group_name_H-M   'P 1'
#
loop_
_entity.id
_entity.type
_entity.pdbx_description
1 polymer ?
#
loop_
_entity_poly.entity_id
_entity_poly.type
_entity_poly.pdbx_seq_one_letter_code
_entity_poly.pdbx_strand_id
1 'polypeptide(L)' 'MSKAVLRCEIIGDPAQFDALTPHWWKLWQQSPSATPFQSPAWLVPWWHAFAPGELATVANGKDGD' A
#
# COMPACT_ATOMS: atom_id res chain seq x y z
N MET A 1 -21.50 -8.91 -16.27
CA MET A 1 -20.38 -8.80 -15.31
C MET A 1 -20.73 -7.71 -14.32
N SER A 2 -20.81 -8.02 -13.02
CA SER A 2 -21.00 -6.98 -11.99
C SER A 2 -19.76 -6.08 -11.94
N LYS A 3 -19.98 -4.77 -11.77
CA LYS A 3 -18.90 -3.80 -11.63
C LYS A 3 -18.20 -4.05 -10.29
N ALA A 4 -16.88 -4.21 -10.30
CA ALA A 4 -16.12 -4.32 -9.06
C ALA A 4 -16.24 -3.02 -8.26
N VAL A 5 -16.51 -3.13 -6.97
CA VAL A 5 -16.49 -2.02 -6.02
C VAL A 5 -15.05 -1.86 -5.52
N LEU A 6 -14.55 -0.62 -5.57
CA LEU A 6 -13.25 -0.26 -5.00
C LEU A 6 -13.48 0.44 -3.67
N ARG A 7 -12.75 0.01 -2.65
CA ARG A 7 -12.68 0.66 -1.35
C ARG A 7 -11.42 1.52 -1.29
N CYS A 8 -11.54 2.68 -0.65
CA CYS A 8 -10.45 3.62 -0.45
C CYS A 8 -10.33 3.93 1.05
N GLU A 9 -9.13 3.82 1.60
CA GLU A 9 -8.84 4.03 3.01
C GLU A 9 -7.64 4.94 3.21
N ILE A 10 -7.67 5.76 4.26
CA ILE A 10 -6.53 6.54 4.74
C ILE A 10 -5.94 5.82 5.94
N ILE A 11 -4.67 5.45 5.85
CA ILE A 11 -3.94 4.67 6.85
C ILE A 11 -2.82 5.55 7.41
N GLY A 12 -2.92 5.88 8.70
CA GLY A 12 -1.86 6.54 9.47
C GLY A 12 -1.24 5.66 10.55
N ASP A 13 -1.80 4.46 10.80
CA ASP A 13 -1.32 3.54 11.83
C ASP A 13 -0.16 2.67 11.31
N PRO A 14 0.99 2.62 12.05
CA PRO A 14 2.13 1.74 11.80
C PRO A 14 1.80 0.31 11.40
N ALA A 15 1.00 -0.36 12.21
CA ALA A 15 0.71 -1.77 12.01
C ALA A 15 -0.20 -2.00 10.78
N GLN A 16 -1.17 -1.10 10.55
CA GLN A 16 -2.04 -1.17 9.38
C GLN A 16 -1.28 -0.96 8.07
N PHE A 17 -0.32 -0.03 8.04
CA PHE A 17 0.51 0.18 6.86
C PHE A 17 1.41 -1.03 6.58
N ASP A 18 2.07 -1.59 7.61
CA ASP A 18 2.90 -2.79 7.46
C ASP A 18 2.08 -3.97 6.93
N ALA A 19 0.81 -4.10 7.36
CA ALA A 19 -0.10 -5.14 6.91
C ALA A 19 -0.45 -5.07 5.41
N LEU A 20 -0.24 -3.93 4.73
CA LEU A 20 -0.42 -3.81 3.29
C LEU A 20 0.67 -4.56 2.49
N THR A 21 1.84 -4.81 3.09
CA THR A 21 3.05 -5.29 2.40
C THR A 21 2.82 -6.52 1.52
N PRO A 22 2.12 -7.59 1.96
CA PRO A 22 1.92 -8.78 1.12
C PRO A 22 1.07 -8.50 -0.12
N HIS A 23 -0.04 -7.76 0.04
CA HIS A 23 -0.93 -7.38 -1.07
C HIS A 23 -0.24 -6.41 -2.04
N TRP A 24 0.56 -5.49 -1.50
CA TRP A 24 1.34 -4.56 -2.30
C TRP A 24 2.42 -5.26 -3.12
N TRP A 25 3.13 -6.26 -2.57
CA TRP A 25 4.07 -7.06 -3.36
C TRP A 25 3.42 -7.72 -4.56
N LYS A 26 2.23 -8.33 -4.36
CA LYS A 26 1.45 -8.94 -5.43
C LYS A 26 1.08 -7.91 -6.50
N LEU A 27 0.65 -6.71 -6.11
CA LEU A 27 0.32 -5.61 -7.04
C LEU A 27 1.56 -5.14 -7.82
N TRP A 28 2.68 -4.91 -7.13
CA TRP A 28 3.91 -4.41 -7.74
C TRP A 28 4.46 -5.39 -8.78
N GLN A 29 4.46 -6.69 -8.47
CA GLN A 29 4.92 -7.75 -9.38
C GLN A 29 4.03 -7.90 -10.64
N GLN A 30 2.76 -7.53 -10.54
CA GLN A 30 1.80 -7.59 -11.65
C GLN A 30 1.79 -6.32 -12.52
N SER A 31 2.51 -5.27 -12.12
CA SER A 31 2.51 -3.98 -12.80
C SER A 31 3.79 -3.79 -13.61
N PRO A 32 3.76 -3.92 -14.96
CA PRO A 32 4.96 -3.79 -15.80
C PRO A 32 5.58 -2.38 -15.77
N SER A 33 4.81 -1.38 -15.37
CA SER A 33 5.25 0.00 -15.23
C SER A 33 5.71 0.36 -13.81
N ALA A 34 5.65 -0.57 -12.85
CA ALA A 34 6.06 -0.29 -11.49
C ALA A 34 7.58 -0.08 -11.41
N THR A 35 7.98 0.97 -10.70
CA THR A 35 9.38 1.29 -10.47
C THR A 35 9.85 0.72 -9.12
N PRO A 36 11.16 0.50 -8.92
CA PRO A 36 11.69 0.07 -7.62
C PRO A 36 11.28 0.98 -6.45
N PHE A 37 11.16 2.30 -6.69
CA PHE A 37 10.74 3.30 -5.69
C PHE A 37 9.28 3.17 -5.26
N GLN A 38 8.48 2.39 -5.99
CA GLN A 38 7.09 2.07 -5.64
C GLN A 38 6.96 0.69 -4.96
N SER A 39 8.07 -0.01 -4.70
CA SER A 39 8.04 -1.31 -4.03
C SER A 39 7.90 -1.18 -2.52
N PRO A 40 7.32 -2.19 -1.84
CA PRO A 40 7.33 -2.22 -0.37
C PRO A 40 8.74 -2.16 0.21
N ALA A 41 9.74 -2.77 -0.44
CA ALA A 41 11.13 -2.74 0.00
C ALA A 41 11.73 -1.32 0.06
N TRP A 42 11.20 -0.37 -0.70
CA TRP A 42 11.64 1.03 -0.66
C TRP A 42 10.80 1.85 0.31
N LEU A 43 9.47 1.79 0.17
CA LEU A 43 8.58 2.72 0.87
C LEU A 43 8.29 2.33 2.32
N VAL A 44 8.38 1.05 2.69
CA VAL A 44 8.21 0.65 4.09
C VAL A 44 9.34 1.18 4.97
N PRO A 45 10.63 0.96 4.63
CA PRO A 45 11.72 1.58 5.38
C PRO A 45 11.67 3.11 5.35
N TRP A 46 11.29 3.72 4.21
CA TRP A 46 11.13 5.17 4.13
C TRP A 46 10.12 5.67 5.16
N TRP A 47 8.95 5.07 5.22
CA TRP A 47 7.90 5.49 6.14
C TRP A 47 8.31 5.35 7.61
N HIS A 48 8.93 4.22 7.97
CA HIS A 48 9.47 4.01 9.32
C HIS A 48 10.58 5.00 9.68
N ALA A 49 11.41 5.41 8.72
CA ALA A 49 12.48 6.39 8.96
C ALA A 49 11.95 7.80 9.26
N PHE A 50 10.76 8.15 8.77
CA PHE A 50 10.12 9.44 9.01
C PHE A 50 9.02 9.37 10.09
N ALA A 51 8.76 8.19 10.66
CA ALA A 51 7.88 8.02 11.80
C ALA A 51 8.62 8.26 13.14
N PRO A 52 7.94 8.79 14.17
CA PRO A 52 6.57 9.30 14.13
C PRO A 52 6.47 10.66 13.41
N GLY A 53 5.34 10.91 12.75
CA GLY A 53 5.04 12.16 12.01
C GLY A 53 3.61 12.14 11.45
N GLU A 54 3.17 13.21 10.79
CA GLU A 54 1.84 13.28 10.13
C GLU A 54 1.82 12.54 8.78
N LEU A 55 2.32 11.31 8.76
CA LEU A 55 2.37 10.49 7.57
C LEU A 55 1.04 9.77 7.38
N ALA A 56 0.55 9.73 6.14
CA ALA A 56 -0.65 9.00 5.77
C ALA A 56 -0.46 8.31 4.41
N THR A 57 -1.02 7.11 4.29
CA THR A 57 -1.07 6.33 3.05
C THR A 57 -2.52 6.21 2.60
N VAL A 58 -2.76 6.40 1.31
CA VAL A 58 -4.07 6.12 0.71
C VAL A 58 -4.00 4.76 0.02
N ALA A 59 -4.82 3.81 0.45
CA ALA A 59 -4.87 2.46 -0.09
C ALA A 59 -6.20 2.22 -0.82
N ASN A 60 -6.10 1.68 -2.04
CA ASN A 60 -7.25 1.34 -2.87
C ASN A 60 -7.27 -0.18 -3.09
N GLY A 61 -8.35 -0.84 -2.69
CA GLY A 61 -8.51 -2.29 -2.77
C GLY A 61 -9.88 -2.70 -3.30
N LYS A 62 -10.04 -3.99 -3.64
CA LYS A 62 -11.36 -4.58 -3.90
C LYS A 62 -11.89 -5.18 -2.60
N ASP A 63 -13.20 -5.17 -2.40
CA ASP A 63 -13.79 -5.81 -1.22
C ASP A 63 -13.47 -7.32 -1.20
N GLY A 64 -12.86 -7.78 -0.11
CA GLY A 64 -12.52 -9.19 0.12
C GLY A 64 -11.10 -9.62 -0.30
N ASP A 65 -10.27 -8.68 -0.76
CA ASP A 65 -8.80 -8.83 -0.86
C ASP A 65 -8.11 -8.23 0.39
#